data_AF-A0A1M5DLE0-F1
#
_entry.id   AF-A0A1M5DLE0-F1
#
_cell.length_a   1.000
_cell.length_b   1.000
_cell.length_c   1.000
_cell.angle_alpha   90.00
_cell.angle_beta   90.00
_cell.angle_gamma   90.00
#
_symmetry.space_group_name_H-M   'P 1'
#
loop_
_entity.id
_entity.type
_entity.pdbx_description
1 polymer ?
#
loop_
_entity_poly.entity_id
_entity_poly.type
_entity_poly.pdbx_seq_one_letter_code
_entity_poly.pdbx_strand_id
1 'polypeptide(L)'
;MYNIQLFRIIVKIESQIYTENIKLMKIDVVKAWVDDEKVYIQTKQGQVRSLDIASFRLLKKATPAQRQMFEVGKYGLHWPELDEDLSFEGFFSN
;
A
#
# COMPACT_ATOMS: atom_id res chain seq x y z
N MET A 1 -4.78 38.66 21.37
CA MET A 1 -5.63 37.45 21.44
C MET A 1 -5.71 36.86 20.04
N TYR A 2 -5.24 35.62 19.83
CA TYR A 2 -5.41 34.94 18.54
C TYR A 2 -6.90 34.66 18.30
N ASN A 3 -7.37 34.98 17.10
CA ASN A 3 -8.77 34.84 16.70
C ASN A 3 -9.11 33.35 16.52
N ILE A 4 -10.09 32.86 17.29
CA ILE A 4 -10.54 31.47 17.32
C ILE A 4 -11.07 31.01 15.94
N GLN A 5 -11.55 31.95 15.12
CA GLN A 5 -12.05 31.72 13.77
C GLN A 5 -10.90 31.38 12.80
N LEU A 6 -9.74 32.04 12.95
CA LEU A 6 -8.53 31.75 12.17
C LEU A 6 -7.97 30.36 12.48
N PHE A 7 -7.96 29.94 13.75
CA PHE A 7 -7.51 28.58 14.12
C PHE A 7 -8.39 27.48 13.51
N ARG A 8 -9.72 27.65 13.52
CA ARG A 8 -10.65 26.70 12.89
C ARG A 8 -10.46 26.59 11.38
N ILE A 9 -10.15 27.70 10.71
CA ILE A 9 -9.89 27.71 9.27
C ILE A 9 -8.58 26.96 8.95
N ILE A 10 -7.51 27.22 9.71
CA ILE A 10 -6.21 26.55 9.51
C ILE A 10 -6.34 25.03 9.66
N VAL A 11 -6.94 24.56 10.75
CA VAL A 11 -7.14 23.11 10.98
C VAL A 11 -7.97 22.47 9.86
N LYS A 12 -8.99 23.18 9.35
CA LYS A 12 -9.82 22.68 8.24
C LYS A 12 -9.03 22.60 6.93
N ILE A 13 -8.20 23.60 6.64
CA ILE A 13 -7.34 23.62 5.43
C ILE A 13 -6.29 22.52 5.52
N GLU A 14 -5.61 22.33 6.65
CA GLU A 14 -4.62 21.28 6.85
C GLU A 14 -5.25 19.87 6.69
N SER A 15 -6.42 19.65 7.28
CA SER A 15 -7.16 18.39 7.14
C SER A 15 -7.58 18.14 5.69
N GLN A 16 -8.02 19.17 4.98
CA GLN A 16 -8.44 19.05 3.58
C GLN A 16 -7.25 18.80 2.64
N ILE A 17 -6.13 19.50 2.85
CA ILE A 17 -4.87 19.27 2.13
C ILE A 17 -4.37 17.85 2.39
N TYR A 18 -4.37 17.38 3.64
CA TYR A 18 -4.00 16.01 3.98
C TYR A 18 -4.89 14.99 3.25
N THR A 19 -6.21 15.21 3.24
CA THR A 19 -7.17 14.31 2.58
C THR A 19 -6.96 14.28 1.06
N GLU A 20 -6.79 15.44 0.41
CA GLU A 20 -6.53 15.53 -1.03
C GLU A 20 -5.18 14.93 -1.42
N ASN A 21 -4.13 15.10 -0.60
CA ASN A 21 -2.83 14.47 -0.82
C ASN A 21 -2.92 12.94 -0.74
N ILE A 22 -3.66 12.40 0.22
CA ILE A 22 -3.96 10.95 0.29
C ILE A 22 -4.77 10.50 -0.93
N LYS A 23 -5.68 11.34 -1.43
CA LYS A 23 -6.48 11.08 -2.64
C LYS A 23 -5.62 11.10 -3.92
N LEU A 24 -4.59 11.95 -3.97
CA LEU A 24 -3.61 12.05 -5.05
C LEU A 24 -2.59 10.91 -5.03
N MET A 25 -2.26 10.37 -3.86
CA MET A 25 -1.48 9.14 -3.68
C MET A 25 -2.28 7.85 -3.96
N LYS A 26 -3.28 7.92 -4.83
CA LYS A 26 -4.01 6.72 -5.24
C LYS A 26 -3.15 5.90 -6.20
N ILE A 27 -2.43 4.93 -5.66
CA ILE A 27 -1.74 3.92 -6.45
C ILE A 27 -2.81 2.98 -7.02
N ASP A 28 -3.24 3.24 -8.25
CA ASP A 28 -4.18 2.38 -8.96
C ASP A 28 -3.46 1.11 -9.43
N VAL A 29 -3.52 0.04 -8.63
CA VAL A 29 -3.03 -1.29 -8.99
C VAL A 29 -4.08 -2.03 -9.82
N VAL A 30 -3.67 -2.54 -10.98
CA VAL A 30 -4.52 -3.32 -11.89
C VAL A 30 -4.17 -4.80 -11.93
N LYS A 31 -3.00 -5.17 -11.42
CA LYS A 31 -2.56 -6.57 -11.32
C LYS A 31 -1.60 -6.73 -10.15
N ALA A 32 -1.69 -7.87 -9.46
CA ALA A 32 -0.69 -8.33 -8.50
C ALA A 32 -0.43 -9.81 -8.74
N TRP A 33 0.80 -10.25 -8.53
CA TRP A 33 1.20 -11.66 -8.62
C TRP A 33 2.45 -11.92 -7.79
N VAL A 34 2.71 -13.19 -7.53
CA VAL A 34 3.81 -13.65 -6.69
C VAL A 34 4.54 -14.76 -7.43
N ASP A 35 5.86 -14.71 -7.45
CA ASP A 35 6.69 -15.84 -7.88
C ASP A 35 7.51 -16.38 -6.69
N ASP A 36 8.56 -17.14 -6.96
CA ASP A 36 9.36 -17.79 -5.93
C ASP A 36 10.15 -16.78 -5.06
N GLU A 37 10.47 -15.60 -5.58
CA GLU A 37 11.38 -14.64 -4.96
C GLU A 37 10.73 -13.30 -4.62
N LYS A 38 9.70 -12.89 -5.37
CA LYS A 38 9.16 -11.53 -5.30
C LYS A 38 7.63 -11.48 -5.34
N VAL A 39 7.12 -10.44 -4.72
CA VAL A 39 5.74 -9.97 -4.87
C VAL A 39 5.76 -8.82 -5.85
N TYR A 40 4.83 -8.80 -6.80
CA TYR A 40 4.73 -7.79 -7.84
C TYR A 40 3.38 -7.08 -7.83
N ILE A 41 3.41 -5.81 -8.23
CA ILE A 41 2.23 -5.05 -8.62
C ILE A 41 2.45 -4.42 -10.00
N GLN A 42 1.37 -4.23 -10.74
CA GLN A 42 1.33 -3.38 -11.93
C GLN A 42 0.31 -2.28 -11.73
N THR A 43 0.73 -1.03 -11.92
CA THR A 43 -0.18 0.11 -11.87
C THR A 43 -0.97 0.25 -13.18
N LYS A 44 -2.07 0.99 -13.14
CA LYS A 44 -2.86 1.37 -14.33
C LYS A 44 -2.03 2.11 -15.39
N GLN A 45 -0.95 2.76 -14.96
CA GLN A 45 0.01 3.45 -15.84
C GLN A 45 1.04 2.49 -16.46
N GLY A 46 0.95 1.19 -16.18
CA GLY A 46 1.83 0.16 -16.71
C GLY A 46 3.15 -0.02 -15.94
N GLN A 47 3.37 0.72 -14.85
CA GLN A 47 4.58 0.54 -14.03
C GLN A 47 4.49 -0.78 -13.27
N VAL A 48 5.52 -1.61 -13.39
CA VAL A 48 5.69 -2.82 -12.57
C VAL A 48 6.65 -2.50 -11.43
N ARG A 49 6.24 -2.82 -10.20
CA ARG A 49 7.06 -2.73 -9.00
C ARG A 49 7.10 -4.07 -8.30
N SER A 50 8.14 -4.31 -7.53
CA SER A 50 8.31 -5.57 -6.81
C SER A 50 8.96 -5.37 -5.44
N LEU A 51 8.63 -6.26 -4.52
CA LEU A 51 9.31 -6.40 -3.22
C LEU A 51 9.83 -7.83 -3.07
N ASP A 52 10.99 -7.98 -2.45
CA ASP A 52 11.60 -9.29 -2.22
C ASP A 52 10.89 -10.01 -1.07
N ILE A 53 10.45 -11.25 -1.31
CA ILE A 53 9.83 -12.11 -0.29
C ILE A 53 10.75 -12.30 0.91
N ALA A 54 12.07 -12.36 0.66
CA ALA A 54 13.08 -12.52 1.71
C ALA A 54 13.07 -11.40 2.75
N SER A 55 12.52 -10.22 2.42
CA SER A 55 12.38 -9.07 3.31
C SER A 55 11.26 -9.24 4.34
N PHE A 56 10.33 -10.17 4.12
CA PHE A 56 9.17 -10.38 4.98
C PHE A 56 9.26 -11.74 5.66
N ARG A 57 9.30 -11.72 7.01
CA ARG A 57 9.56 -12.93 7.80
C ARG A 57 8.53 -14.03 7.56
N LEU A 58 7.25 -13.69 7.41
CA LEU A 58 6.18 -14.70 7.22
C LEU A 58 6.13 -15.19 5.79
N LEU A 59 6.18 -14.29 4.79
CA LEU A 59 6.22 -14.70 3.37
C LEU A 59 7.44 -15.58 3.05
N LYS A 60 8.61 -15.26 3.63
CA LYS A 60 9.82 -16.08 3.50
C LYS A 60 9.62 -17.52 3.99
N LYS A 61 8.82 -17.74 5.03
CA LYS A 61 8.54 -19.07 5.60
C LYS A 61 7.33 -19.76 4.98
N ALA A 62 6.48 -19.01 4.28
CA ALA A 62 5.29 -19.54 3.65
C ALA A 62 5.63 -20.49 2.49
N THR A 63 4.78 -21.50 2.32
CA THR A 63 4.82 -22.39 1.16
C THR A 63 4.43 -21.64 -0.11
N PRO A 64 4.82 -22.12 -1.30
CA PRO A 64 4.36 -21.54 -2.57
C PRO A 64 2.83 -21.44 -2.63
N ALA A 65 2.10 -22.46 -2.18
CA ALA A 65 0.64 -22.45 -2.17
C ALA A 65 0.08 -21.32 -1.29
N GLN A 66 0.61 -21.13 -0.08
CA GLN A 66 0.20 -20.04 0.82
C GLN A 66 0.49 -18.67 0.21
N ARG A 67 1.63 -18.50 -0.45
CA ARG A 67 1.99 -17.24 -1.12
C ARG A 67 1.06 -16.88 -2.28
N GLN A 68 0.45 -17.86 -2.93
CA GLN A 68 -0.53 -17.62 -3.99
C GLN A 68 -1.93 -17.24 -3.46
N MET A 69 -2.21 -17.47 -2.17
CA MET A 69 -3.50 -17.20 -1.55
C MET A 69 -3.52 -15.83 -0.87
N PHE A 70 -3.57 -14.76 -1.68
CA PHE A 70 -3.68 -13.38 -1.21
C PHE A 70 -4.90 -12.67 -1.79
N GLU A 71 -5.30 -11.61 -1.12
CA GLU A 71 -6.38 -10.72 -1.51
C GLU A 71 -5.82 -9.34 -1.87
N VAL A 72 -6.40 -8.71 -2.89
CA VAL A 72 -6.05 -7.34 -3.29
C VAL A 72 -7.06 -6.38 -2.66
N GLY A 73 -6.60 -5.63 -1.66
CA GLY A 73 -7.38 -4.60 -0.99
C GLY A 73 -7.23 -3.23 -1.64
N LYS A 74 -7.91 -2.24 -1.05
CA LYS A 74 -7.85 -0.84 -1.52
C LYS A 74 -6.45 -0.21 -1.38
N TYR A 75 -5.67 -0.66 -0.41
CA TYR A 75 -4.40 -0.03 -0.01
C TYR A 75 -3.21 -0.99 -0.06
N GLY A 76 -3.41 -2.26 -0.42
CA GLY A 76 -2.38 -3.28 -0.30
C GLY A 76 -2.84 -4.69 -0.66
N LEU A 77 -1.96 -5.63 -0.37
CA LEU A 77 -2.17 -7.07 -0.48
C LEU A 77 -2.27 -7.66 0.93
N HIS A 78 -3.18 -8.60 1.13
CA HIS A 78 -3.38 -9.30 2.40
C HIS A 78 -3.25 -10.80 2.19
N TRP A 79 -2.48 -11.51 3.03
CA TRP A 79 -2.44 -12.97 3.09
C TRP A 79 -3.19 -13.45 4.34
N PRO A 80 -4.48 -13.84 4.23
CA PRO A 80 -5.33 -14.13 5.39
C PRO A 80 -4.80 -15.26 6.27
N GLU A 81 -4.25 -16.31 5.65
CA GLU A 81 -3.72 -17.47 6.38
C GLU A 81 -2.44 -17.13 7.16
N LEU A 82 -1.68 -16.14 6.67
CA LEU A 82 -0.39 -15.75 7.26
C LEU A 82 -0.51 -14.58 8.24
N ASP A 83 -1.64 -13.85 8.22
CA ASP A 83 -1.81 -12.57 8.91
C ASP A 83 -0.70 -11.57 8.54
N GLU A 84 -0.41 -11.47 7.23
CA GLU A 84 0.62 -10.58 6.68
C GLU A 84 0.00 -9.63 5.64
N ASP A 85 0.37 -8.35 5.73
CA ASP A 85 -0.08 -7.29 4.84
C ASP A 85 1.08 -6.57 4.18
N LEU A 86 0.96 -6.28 2.88
CA LEU A 86 1.87 -5.40 2.15
C LEU A 86 1.12 -4.19 1.61
N SER A 87 1.51 -2.99 2.03
CA SER A 87 0.93 -1.75 1.49
C SER A 87 1.42 -1.47 0.07
N PHE A 88 0.58 -0.87 -0.78
CA PHE A 88 1.00 -0.43 -2.11
C PHE A 88 2.09 0.64 -2.05
N GLU A 89 2.06 1.51 -1.04
CA GLU A 89 3.10 2.54 -0.83
C GLU A 89 4.49 1.92 -0.66
N GLY A 90 4.60 0.77 0.02
CA GLY A 90 5.88 0.07 0.20
C GLY A 90 6.59 -0.31 -1.10
N PHE A 91 5.85 -0.50 -2.20
CA PHE A 91 6.42 -0.78 -3.52
C PHE A 91 7.11 0.43 -4.18
N PHE A 92 6.93 1.64 -3.61
CA PHE A 92 7.46 2.91 -4.15
C PHE A 92 8.46 3.59 -3.20
N SER A 93 8.72 3.03 -2.02
CA SER A 93 9.56 3.65 -0.99
C SER A 93 11.06 3.28 -1.07
N ASN A 94 11.53 2.74 -2.19
CA ASN A 94 12.93 2.34 -2.43
C ASN A 94 13.67 3.34 -3.33
#